data_AF-A0A3E4T2E5-F1
#
_entry.id   AF-A0A3E4T2E5-F1
#
_cell.length_a   1.000
_cell.length_b   1.000
_cell.length_c   1.000
_cell.angle_alpha   90.00
_cell.angle_beta   90.00
_cell.angle_gamma   90.00
#
_symmetry.space_group_name_H-M   'P 1'
#
loop_
_entity.id
_entity.type
_entity.pdbx_description
1 polymer ?
#
loop_
_entity_poly.entity_id
_entity_poly.type
_entity_poly.pdbx_seq_one_letter_code
_entity_poly.pdbx_strand_id
1 'polypeptide(L)'
;MTIKGQDYKLKYTLRALFIYEQITGKAFELKTITDEYLFFYCVLMANNPDSPLTFEELIEAIDEDMGIMVEFQNFLKKELEKQQLFITNNADAKKKS
;
A
#
# COMPACT_ATOMS: atom_id res chain seq x y z
N MET A 1 12.01 -0.62 2.95
CA MET A 1 11.50 -1.24 4.19
C MET A 1 12.14 -2.60 4.33
N THR A 2 12.59 -2.95 5.52
CA THR A 2 13.21 -4.24 5.80
C THR A 2 12.28 -5.05 6.71
N ILE A 3 11.96 -6.28 6.31
CA ILE A 3 11.08 -7.19 7.05
C ILE A 3 11.78 -8.55 7.13
N LYS A 4 11.94 -9.10 8.33
CA LYS A 4 12.66 -10.37 8.56
C LYS A 4 14.03 -10.44 7.85
N GLY A 5 14.76 -9.33 7.83
CA GLY A 5 16.10 -9.22 7.21
C GLY A 5 16.13 -9.11 5.69
N GLN A 6 14.97 -9.08 5.02
CA GLN A 6 14.84 -8.90 3.58
C GLN A 6 14.35 -7.48 3.25
N ASP A 7 14.92 -6.88 2.20
CA ASP A 7 14.50 -5.57 1.72
C ASP A 7 13.34 -5.66 0.74
N TYR A 8 12.31 -4.84 1.01
CA TYR A 8 11.10 -4.71 0.22
C TYR A 8 10.95 -3.31 -0.36
N LYS A 9 10.53 -3.28 -1.62
CA LYS A 9 10.16 -2.07 -2.35
C LYS A 9 8.70 -1.72 -2.04
N LEU A 10 8.47 -0.47 -1.64
CA LEU A 10 7.13 0.10 -1.49
C LEU A 10 6.87 1.06 -2.65
N LYS A 11 5.84 0.79 -3.44
CA LYS A 11 5.30 1.74 -4.42
C LYS A 11 3.79 1.61 -4.51
N TYR A 12 3.10 2.75 -4.52
CA TYR A 12 1.68 2.79 -4.74
C TYR A 12 1.45 2.59 -6.24
N THR A 13 0.90 1.43 -6.62
CA THR A 13 0.72 1.06 -8.03
C THR A 13 -0.71 0.59 -8.29
N LEU A 14 -1.18 0.77 -9.52
CA LEU A 14 -2.45 0.19 -9.96
C LEU A 14 -2.47 -1.33 -9.78
N ARG A 15 -1.32 -2.00 -9.94
CA ARG A 15 -1.20 -3.45 -9.70
C ARG A 15 -1.54 -3.80 -8.24
N ALA A 16 -1.09 -3.02 -7.27
CA ALA A 16 -1.44 -3.26 -5.86
C ALA A 16 -2.95 -3.11 -5.61
N LEU A 17 -3.60 -2.14 -6.25
CA LEU A 17 -5.05 -1.96 -6.19
C LEU A 17 -5.78 -3.16 -6.82
N PHE A 18 -5.38 -3.59 -8.01
CA PHE A 18 -6.01 -4.73 -8.68
C PHE A 18 -5.84 -6.02 -7.91
N ILE A 19 -4.67 -6.28 -7.33
CA ILE A 19 -4.45 -7.45 -6.47
C ILE A 19 -5.42 -7.42 -5.28
N TYR A 20 -5.60 -6.26 -4.64
CA TYR A 20 -6.55 -6.12 -3.53
C TYR A 20 -7.98 -6.45 -3.98
N GLU A 21 -8.42 -5.91 -5.12
CA GLU A 21 -9.75 -6.18 -5.65
C GLU A 21 -9.93 -7.65 -6.04
N GLN A 22 -8.89 -8.28 -6.59
CA GLN A 22 -8.89 -9.71 -6.95
C GLN A 22 -9.00 -10.61 -5.71
N ILE A 23 -8.32 -10.27 -4.61
CA ILE A 23 -8.39 -11.05 -3.36
C ILE A 23 -9.75 -10.87 -2.69
N THR A 24 -10.26 -9.64 -2.66
CA THR A 24 -11.46 -9.31 -1.88
C THR A 24 -12.78 -9.45 -2.66
N GLY A 25 -12.72 -9.46 -3.98
CA GLY A 25 -13.89 -9.48 -4.85
C GLY A 25 -14.71 -8.18 -4.83
N LYS A 26 -14.18 -7.10 -4.25
CA LYS A 26 -14.82 -5.78 -4.13
C LYS A 26 -13.91 -4.70 -4.70
N ALA A 27 -14.49 -3.55 -5.04
CA ALA A 27 -13.73 -2.37 -5.42
C ALA A 27 -12.79 -1.93 -4.30
N PHE A 28 -11.67 -1.31 -4.66
CA PHE A 28 -10.67 -0.87 -3.69
C PHE A 28 -11.25 0.13 -2.68
N GLU A 29 -11.21 -0.26 -1.40
CA GLU A 29 -11.65 0.57 -0.29
C GLU A 29 -11.01 0.08 1.02
N LEU A 30 -10.51 1.02 1.82
CA LEU A 30 -9.91 0.74 3.13
C LEU A 30 -10.88 1.21 4.24
N LYS A 31 -11.67 0.29 4.80
CA LYS A 31 -12.64 0.59 5.87
C LYS A 31 -12.26 0.01 7.22
N THR A 32 -11.58 -1.13 7.19
CA THR A 32 -11.24 -1.91 8.36
C THR A 32 -9.73 -2.01 8.52
N ILE A 33 -9.28 -2.35 9.72
CA ILE A 33 -7.89 -2.68 10.00
C ILE A 33 -7.44 -3.81 9.07
N THR A 34 -8.26 -4.85 8.88
CA THR A 34 -7.95 -5.94 7.94
C THR A 34 -7.70 -5.44 6.52
N ASP A 35 -8.49 -4.47 6.04
CA ASP A 35 -8.28 -3.88 4.72
C ASP A 35 -6.91 -3.19 4.62
N GLU A 36 -6.48 -2.45 5.66
CA GLU A 36 -5.17 -1.78 5.67
C GLU A 36 -3.99 -2.76 5.60
N TYR A 37 -4.02 -3.81 6.41
CA TYR A 37 -2.95 -4.81 6.47
C TYR A 37 -2.95 -5.67 5.20
N LEU A 38 -4.13 -6.01 4.69
CA LEU A 38 -4.26 -6.69 3.40
C LEU A 38 -3.70 -5.83 2.28
N PHE A 39 -4.00 -4.53 2.28
CA PHE A 39 -3.48 -3.65 1.25
C PHE A 39 -1.96 -3.48 1.35
N PHE A 40 -1.39 -3.44 2.55
CA PHE A 40 0.05 -3.49 2.75
C PHE A 40 0.65 -4.72 2.06
N TYR A 41 0.06 -5.89 2.30
CA TYR A 41 0.48 -7.11 1.63
C TYR A 41 0.38 -7.02 0.09
N CYS A 42 -0.70 -6.45 -0.43
CA CYS A 42 -0.88 -6.25 -1.87
C CYS A 42 0.20 -5.33 -2.47
N VAL A 43 0.61 -4.29 -1.74
CA VAL A 43 1.72 -3.40 -2.14
C VAL A 43 3.03 -4.17 -2.19
N LEU A 44 3.30 -5.05 -1.21
CA LEU A 44 4.50 -5.87 -1.22
C LEU A 44 4.50 -6.84 -2.40
N MET A 45 3.42 -7.60 -2.62
CA MET A 45 3.32 -8.55 -3.74
C MET A 45 3.45 -7.86 -5.11
N ALA A 46 2.83 -6.69 -5.27
CA ALA A 46 2.85 -5.96 -6.54
C ALA A 46 4.26 -5.51 -6.96
N ASN A 47 5.12 -5.24 -5.98
CA ASN A 47 6.43 -4.61 -6.20
C ASN A 47 7.62 -5.54 -5.94
N ASN A 48 7.35 -6.72 -5.37
CA ASN A 48 8.36 -7.72 -5.02
C ASN A 48 7.84 -9.11 -5.45
N PRO A 49 7.58 -9.33 -6.76
CA PRO A 49 6.92 -10.54 -7.26
C PRO A 49 7.71 -11.82 -7.01
N ASP A 50 9.03 -11.71 -6.82
CA ASP A 50 9.92 -12.84 -6.53
C ASP A 50 10.07 -13.09 -5.02
N SER A 51 9.40 -12.31 -4.17
CA SER A 51 9.47 -12.50 -2.72
C SER A 51 8.58 -13.66 -2.28
N PRO A 52 9.09 -14.56 -1.41
CA PRO A 52 8.29 -15.64 -0.86
C PRO A 52 7.37 -15.22 0.29
N LEU A 53 7.34 -13.94 0.69
CA LEU A 53 6.61 -13.49 1.87
C LEU A 53 5.12 -13.78 1.78
N THR A 54 4.62 -14.55 2.73
CA THR A 54 3.20 -14.84 2.90
C THR A 54 2.51 -13.75 3.73
N PHE A 55 1.18 -13.70 3.68
CA PHE A 55 0.41 -12.77 4.50
C PHE A 55 0.63 -13.03 6.00
N GLU A 56 0.66 -14.30 6.41
CA GLU A 56 0.89 -14.69 7.81
C GLU A 56 2.27 -14.24 8.30
N GLU A 57 3.33 -14.45 7.51
CA GLU A 57 4.67 -14.00 7.87
C GLU A 57 4.78 -12.47 7.97
N LEU A 58 3.99 -11.71 7.20
CA LEU A 58 3.90 -10.26 7.34
C LEU A 58 3.23 -9.88 8.65
N ILE A 59 2.12 -10.53 9.02
CA ILE A 59 1.42 -10.25 10.28
C ILE A 59 2.33 -10.56 11.47
N GLU A 60 2.99 -11.72 11.49
CA GLU A 60 3.96 -12.06 12.53
C GLU A 60 5.06 -11.01 12.66
N ALA A 61 5.61 -10.54 11.54
CA ALA A 61 6.65 -9.51 11.56
C ALA A 61 6.14 -8.18 12.14
N ILE A 62 4.88 -7.81 11.88
CA ILE A 62 4.27 -6.61 12.43
C ILE A 62 3.94 -6.77 13.93
N ASP A 63 3.51 -7.96 14.35
CA ASP A 63 3.28 -8.27 15.77
C ASP A 63 4.60 -8.19 16.58
N GLU A 64 5.72 -8.60 15.98
CA GLU A 64 7.06 -8.47 16.55
C GLU A 64 7.57 -7.02 16.54
N ASP A 65 7.31 -6.28 15.45
CA ASP A 65 7.72 -4.89 15.28
C ASP A 65 6.63 -4.04 14.58
N MET A 66 5.81 -3.38 15.40
CA MET A 66 4.79 -2.42 14.95
C MET A 66 5.37 -1.24 14.16
N GLY A 67 6.69 -0.98 14.25
CA GLY A 67 7.39 0.02 13.46
C GLY A 67 7.25 -0.21 11.95
N ILE A 68 7.12 -1.47 11.52
CA ILE A 68 6.89 -1.84 10.12
C ILE A 68 5.56 -1.27 9.62
N MET A 69 4.48 -1.44 10.38
CA MET A 69 3.17 -0.89 10.01
C MET A 69 3.18 0.64 10.03
N VAL A 70 3.86 1.26 11.01
CA VAL A 70 4.02 2.72 11.08
C VAL A 70 4.78 3.27 9.87
N GLU A 71 5.85 2.60 9.41
CA GLU A 71 6.57 2.97 8.20
C GLU A 71 5.66 2.88 6.97
N PHE A 72 4.88 1.79 6.85
CA PHE A 72 3.92 1.63 5.76
C PHE A 72 2.83 2.71 5.76
N GLN A 73 2.21 3.00 6.90
CA GLN A 73 1.19 4.05 7.01
C GLN A 73 1.74 5.43 6.65
N ASN A 74 2.98 5.74 7.06
CA ASN A 74 3.66 6.99 6.69
C ASN A 74 3.93 7.06 5.18
N PHE A 75 4.33 5.95 4.57
CA PHE A 75 4.47 5.83 3.13
C PHE A 75 3.12 6.05 2.42
N LEU A 76 2.08 5.35 2.84
CA LEU A 76 0.76 5.40 2.23
C LEU A 76 0.17 6.81 2.30
N LYS A 77 0.26 7.46 3.47
CA LYS A 77 -0.17 8.85 3.65
C LYS A 77 0.49 9.79 2.63
N LYS A 78 1.82 9.70 2.47
CA LYS A 78 2.56 10.53 1.51
C LYS A 78 2.15 10.28 0.06
N GLU A 79 1.89 9.03 -0.31
CA GLU A 79 1.45 8.69 -1.67
C GLU A 79 0.04 9.21 -1.96
N LEU A 80 -0.87 9.12 -0.99
CA LEU A 80 -2.22 9.68 -1.10
C LEU A 80 -2.22 11.21 -1.18
N GLU A 81 -1.39 11.88 -0.36
CA GLU A 81 -1.19 13.33 -0.44
C GLU A 81 -0.68 13.77 -1.82
N LYS A 82 0.29 13.05 -2.40
CA LYS A 82 0.76 13.31 -3.77
C LYS A 82 -0.37 13.20 -4.79
N GLN A 83 -1.20 12.15 -4.71
CA GLN A 83 -2.31 11.96 -5.64
C GLN A 83 -3.37 13.04 -5.52
N GLN A 84 -3.69 13.49 -4.31
CA GLN A 84 -4.58 14.63 -4.10
C GLN A 84 -4.03 15.91 -4.75
N LEU A 85 -2.72 16.18 -4.61
CA LEU A 85 -2.08 17.31 -5.29
C LEU A 85 -2.17 17.22 -6.82
N PHE A 86 -2.07 16.02 -7.40
CA PHE A 86 -2.28 15.82 -8.84
C PHE A 86 -3.72 16.13 -9.28
N ILE A 87 -4.73 15.80 -8.45
CA ILE A 87 -6.14 16.10 -8.75
C ILE A 87 -6.41 17.61 -8.63
N THR A 88 -5.94 18.25 -7.55
CA THR A 88 -6.16 19.69 -7.31
C THR A 88 -5.46 20.56 -8.36
N ASN A 89 -4.20 20.29 -8.69
CA ASN A 89 -3.45 21.07 -9.68
C ASN A 89 -4.07 20.98 -11.09
N ASN A 90 -4.63 19.82 -11.46
CA ASN A 90 -5.35 19.68 -12.73
C ASN A 90 -6.73 20.34 -12.74
N ALA A 91 -7.42 20.38 -11.59
CA ALA A 91 -8.69 21.09 -11.46
C ALA A 91 -8.51 22.62 -11.56
N ASP A 92 -7.43 23.16 -10.97
CA ASP A 92 -7.11 24.59 -11.04
C ASP A 92 -6.59 25.02 -12.42
N ALA A 93 -5.85 24.15 -13.13
CA ALA A 93 -5.45 24.39 -14.52
C ALA A 93 -6.65 24.47 -15.47
N LYS A 94 -7.72 23.71 -15.22
CA LYS A 94 -8.97 23.76 -16.01
C LYS A 94 -9.85 24.99 -15.74
N LYS A 95 -9.67 25.69 -14.62
CA LYS A 95 -10.41 26.94 -14.30
C LYS A 95 -9.77 28.20 -14.90
N LYS A 96 -8.53 28.12 -15.40
CA LYS A 96 -7.79 29.24 -15.99
C LYS A 96 -7.71 29.21 -17.52
N SER A 97 -8.44 28.32 -18.19
CA SER A 97 -8.50 28.25 -19.66
C SER A 97 -9.89 28.53 -20.20
#